data_AF-A0A3C2D4V4-F1
#
_entry.id   AF-A0A3C2D4V4-F1
#
_cell.length_a   1.000
_cell.length_b   1.000
_cell.length_c   1.000
_cell.angle_alpha   90.00
_cell.angle_beta   90.00
_cell.angle_gamma   90.00
#
_symmetry.space_group_name_H-M   'P 1'
#
loop_
_entity.id
_entity.type
_entity.pdbx_description
1 polymer ?
#
loop_
_entity_poly.entity_id
_entity_poly.type
_entity_poly.pdbx_seq_one_letter_code
_entity_poly.pdbx_strand_id
1 'polypeptide(L)' 'MHYTAFALIINGFLGKWRTKYKKFTFPWWLLIHASFPLIIPLRIGLDTPAMSIPLFVAFAVLGQFIGSKYLT' A
#
# COMPACT_ATOMS: atom_id res chain seq x y z
N MET A 1 -12.73 7.41 9.53
CA MET A 1 -11.90 8.10 8.50
C MET A 1 -10.40 8.02 8.79
N HIS A 2 -9.96 7.97 10.06
CA HIS A 2 -8.52 7.99 10.40
C HIS A 2 -7.73 6.72 10.02
N TYR A 3 -8.38 5.56 9.94
CA TYR A 3 -7.74 4.27 9.67
C TYR A 3 -7.21 4.10 8.23
N THR A 4 -7.62 4.95 7.29
CA THR A 4 -7.15 4.84 5.91
C THR A 4 -5.70 5.30 5.78
N ALA A 5 -5.21 6.14 6.70
CA ALA A 5 -3.82 6.62 6.72
C ALA A 5 -2.79 5.48 6.77
N PHE A 6 -3.14 4.34 7.39
CA PHE A 6 -2.29 3.14 7.38
C PHE A 6 -2.02 2.64 5.97
N ALA A 7 -3.00 2.71 5.06
CA ALA A 7 -2.80 2.35 3.66
C ALA A 7 -1.75 3.23 2.98
N LEU A 8 -1.79 4.53 3.25
CA LEU A 8 -0.83 5.48 2.70
C LEU A 8 0.59 5.21 3.23
N ILE A 9 0.72 5.02 4.55
CA ILE A 9 2.01 4.78 5.21
C ILE A 9 2.63 3.46 4.76
N ILE A 10 1.89 2.36 4.86
CA ILE A 10 2.37 1.02 4.47
C ILE A 10 2.79 1.02 3.00
N ASN A 11 1.95 1.57 2.12
CA ASN A 11 2.28 1.62 0.70
C ASN A 11 3.41 2.61 0.36
N GLY A 12 3.62 3.64 1.17
CA GLY A 12 4.81 4.50 1.11
C GLY A 12 6.10 3.72 1.31
N PHE A 13 6.17 2.89 2.36
CA PHE A 13 7.34 2.04 2.59
C PHE A 13 7.53 0.98 1.50
N LEU A 14 6.45 0.30 1.11
CA LEU A 14 6.50 -0.69 0.02
C LEU A 14 6.93 -0.04 -1.30
N GLY A 15 6.43 1.15 -1.62
CA GLY A 15 6.79 1.92 -2.80
C GLY A 15 8.27 2.30 -2.82
N LYS A 16 8.82 2.72 -1.67
CA LYS A 16 10.24 2.99 -1.49
C LYS A 16 11.09 1.74 -1.68
N TRP A 17 10.69 0.61 -1.11
CA TRP A 17 11.48 -0.62 -1.23
C TRP A 17 11.43 -1.20 -2.65
N ARG A 18 10.31 -1.01 -3.34
CA ARG A 18 10.11 -1.49 -4.72
C ARG A 18 11.08 -0.89 -5.72
N THR A 19 11.59 0.33 -5.48
CA THR A 19 12.57 0.97 -6.39
C THR A 19 13.93 0.27 -6.40
N LYS A 20 14.24 -0.53 -5.37
CA LYS A 20 15.47 -1.33 -5.29
C LYS A 20 15.48 -2.53 -6.24
N TYR A 21 14.33 -2.87 -6.85
CA TYR A 21 14.17 -4.05 -7.70
C TYR A 21 13.81 -3.64 -9.13
N LYS A 22 14.34 -4.37 -10.12
CA LYS A 22 13.98 -4.16 -11.52
C LYS A 22 12.49 -4.44 -11.72
N LYS A 23 11.82 -3.61 -12.53
CA LYS A 23 10.40 -3.81 -12.87
C LYS A 23 10.18 -5.21 -13.44
N PHE A 24 9.02 -5.80 -13.11
CA PHE A 24 8.62 -7.15 -13.54
C PHE A 24 9.47 -8.31 -13.00
N THR A 25 10.37 -8.06 -12.05
CA THR A 25 10.97 -9.15 -11.26
C THR A 25 10.01 -9.63 -10.18
N PHE A 26 10.21 -10.86 -9.71
CA PHE A 26 9.39 -11.42 -8.63
C PHE A 26 9.36 -10.54 -7.37
N PRO A 27 10.49 -10.00 -6.85
CA PRO A 27 10.46 -9.09 -5.69
C PRO A 27 9.69 -7.79 -5.96
N TRP A 28 9.82 -7.23 -7.17
CA TRP A 28 9.08 -6.03 -7.56
C TRP A 28 7.57 -6.28 -7.60
N TRP A 29 7.16 -7.42 -8.17
CA TRP A 29 5.76 -7.86 -8.22
C TRP A 29 5.21 -8.13 -6.81
N LEU A 30 5.99 -8.80 -5.97
CA LEU A 30 5.64 -9.12 -4.59
C LEU A 30 5.37 -7.84 -3.78
N LEU A 31 6.20 -6.81 -3.91
CA LEU A 31 6.04 -5.54 -3.17
C LEU A 31 4.81 -4.72 -3.59
N ILE A 32 4.29 -4.92 -4.81
CA ILE A 32 3.01 -4.35 -5.23
C ILE A 32 1.86 -5.12 -4.56
N HIS A 33 1.91 -6.44 -4.64
CA HIS A 33 0.83 -7.30 -4.16
C HIS A 33 0.79 -7.41 -2.63
N ALA A 34 1.91 -7.20 -1.95
CA ALA A 34 2.04 -7.19 -0.49
C ALA A 34 1.10 -6.17 0.19
N SER A 35 0.60 -5.18 -0.55
CA SER A 35 -0.45 -4.27 -0.07
C SER A 35 -1.71 -5.03 0.37
N PHE A 36 -2.19 -6.00 -0.42
CA PHE A 36 -3.40 -6.76 -0.10
C PHE A 36 -3.30 -7.58 1.20
N PRO A 37 -2.29 -8.47 1.38
CA PRO A 37 -2.16 -9.27 2.59
C PRO A 37 -1.85 -8.45 3.85
N LEU A 38 -1.36 -7.20 3.71
CA LEU A 38 -1.18 -6.30 4.84
C LEU A 38 -2.43 -5.49 5.19
N ILE A 39 -3.15 -4.99 4.18
CA ILE A 39 -4.29 -4.09 4.38
C ILE A 39 -5.59 -4.85 4.70
N ILE A 40 -5.81 -6.04 4.13
CA ILE A 40 -7.04 -6.81 4.37
C ILE A 40 -7.20 -7.19 5.84
N PRO A 41 -6.22 -7.84 6.51
CA PRO A 41 -6.35 -8.17 7.93
C PRO A 41 -6.52 -6.92 8.80
N LEU A 42 -5.84 -5.82 8.45
CA LEU A 42 -5.95 -4.56 9.17
C LEU A 42 -7.38 -3.99 9.11
N ARG A 43 -8.03 -4.07 7.95
CA ARG A 43 -9.43 -3.65 7.77
C ARG A 43 -10.40 -4.49 8.58
N ILE A 44 -10.20 -5.81 8.60
CA ILE A 44 -11.03 -6.74 9.35
C ILE A 44 -10.87 -6.47 10.85
N GLY A 45 -9.63 -6.32 11.33
CA GLY A 45 -9.36 -6.04 12.74
C GLY A 45 -9.82 -4.66 13.22
N LEU A 46 -9.90 -3.68 12.31
CA LEU A 46 -10.40 -2.33 12.60
C LEU A 46 -11.89 -2.14 12.25
N ASP A 47 -12.57 -3.22 11.85
CA ASP A 47 -13.98 -3.25 11.43
C ASP A 47 -14.37 -2.09 10.48
N THR A 48 -13.54 -1.89 9.46
CA THR A 48 -13.71 -0.70 8.60
C THR A 48 -14.88 -0.90 7.63
N PRO A 49 -15.73 0.11 7.40
CA PRO A 49 -16.88 -0.02 6.50
C PRO A 49 -16.46 -0.41 5.09
N ALA A 50 -17.22 -1.28 4.43
CA ALA A 50 -16.95 -1.69 3.04
C ALA A 50 -16.93 -0.50 2.05
N MET A 51 -17.74 0.54 2.30
CA MET A 51 -17.70 1.79 1.52
C MET A 51 -16.35 2.53 1.58
N SER A 52 -15.50 2.24 2.57
CA SER A 52 -14.15 2.80 2.65
C SER A 52 -13.12 2.06 1.79
N ILE A 53 -13.50 0.97 1.11
CA ILE A 53 -12.59 0.18 0.27
C ILE A 53 -11.95 1.04 -0.83
N PRO A 54 -12.70 1.83 -1.63
CA PRO A 54 -12.12 2.69 -2.66
C PRO A 54 -11.10 3.70 -2.11
N LEU A 55 -11.37 4.28 -0.94
CA LEU A 55 -10.45 5.22 -0.28
C LEU A 55 -9.13 4.53 0.12
N PHE A 56 -9.25 3.31 0.62
CA PHE A 56 -8.18 2.31 0.68
C PHE A 56 -7.27 2.25 -0.53
N VAL A 57 -7.87 1.89 -1.65
CA VAL A 57 -7.17 1.68 -2.91
C VAL A 57 -6.50 2.97 -3.35
N ALA A 58 -7.20 4.11 -3.27
CA ALA A 58 -6.65 5.41 -3.58
C ALA A 58 -5.39 5.72 -2.75
N PHE A 59 -5.43 5.51 -1.43
CA PHE A 59 -4.28 5.74 -0.56
C PHE A 59 -3.16 4.72 -0.74
N ALA A 60 -3.49 3.47 -1.09
CA ALA A 60 -2.48 2.49 -1.45
C ALA A 60 -1.71 2.89 -2.71
N VAL A 61 -2.41 3.35 -3.75
CA VAL A 61 -1.80 3.84 -5.00
C VAL A 61 -0.97 5.10 -4.74
N LEU A 62 -1.52 6.07 -4.00
CA LEU A 62 -0.79 7.28 -3.62
C LEU A 62 0.47 6.96 -2.79
N GLY A 63 0.38 6.03 -1.84
CA GLY A 63 1.52 5.58 -1.05
C GLY A 63 2.60 4.95 -1.93
N GLN A 64 2.23 4.03 -2.83
CA GLN A 64 3.17 3.40 -3.76
C GLN A 64 3.86 4.43 -4.65
N PHE A 65 3.13 5.44 -5.13
CA PHE A 65 3.66 6.53 -5.94
C PHE A 65 4.63 7.39 -5.13
N ILE A 66 4.20 7.90 -3.97
CA ILE A 66 4.99 8.76 -3.10
C ILE A 66 6.27 8.05 -2.65
N GLY A 67 6.16 6.80 -2.21
CA GLY A 67 7.27 5.97 -1.80
C GLY A 67 8.31 5.81 -2.90
N SER A 68 7.86 5.54 -4.13
CA SER A 68 8.75 5.32 -5.26
C SER A 68 9.42 6.58 -5.81
N LYS A 69 8.84 7.77 -5.56
CA LYS A 69 9.30 9.03 -6.16
C LYS A 69 10.00 9.96 -5.18
N TYR A 70 9.55 10.01 -3.92
CA TYR A 70 10.00 11.02 -2.95
C TYR A 70 10.69 10.44 -1.71
N LEU A 71 10.51 9.15 -1.41
CA LEU A 71 11.13 8.49 -0.25
C LEU A 71 12.33 7.61 -0.61
N THR A 72 12.66 7.52 -1.91
CA THR A 72 13.83 6.79 -2.45
C THR A 72 15.04 7.71 -2.44
#